data_AF-A0A7L3V8Q1-F1
#
_entry.id   AF-A0A7L3V8Q1-F1
#
_cell.length_a   1.000
_cell.length_b   1.000
_cell.length_c   1.000
_cell.angle_alpha   90.00
_cell.angle_beta   90.00
_cell.angle_gamma   90.00
#
_symmetry.space_group_name_H-M   'P 1'
#
loop_
_entity.id
_entity.type
_entity.pdbx_description
1 polymer ?
#
loop_
_entity_poly.entity_id
_entity_poly.type
_entity_poly.pdbx_seq_one_letter_code
_entity_poly.pdbx_strand_id
1 'polypeptide(L)'
;LWLLLVTGTGGVPLEPREVPEPPREVPEPRAVSDAELRELSEQLLAADSNRAGPGQLELNLQGSGRLFARVSPSLLAVPTVSALLALLDNYEQRPGRAEAEPPEELREQQRFLEAALATPVLALLERFVLHKGLYPSAEAFRADLHSMWFGLYSRSGGKVLDSCGFEHVFVGE
;
A
#
# COMPACT_ATOMS: atom_id res chain seq x y z
N LEU A 1 30.24 27.21 -17.57
CA LEU A 1 30.60 27.13 -19.00
C LEU A 1 30.14 28.43 -19.67
N TRP A 2 31.01 29.02 -20.47
CA TRP A 2 30.81 30.29 -21.15
C TRP A 2 29.76 30.23 -22.28
N LEU A 3 29.32 31.45 -22.65
CA LEU A 3 28.90 31.94 -23.97
C LEU A 3 27.42 31.82 -24.40
N LEU A 4 26.76 32.98 -24.52
CA LEU A 4 26.17 33.41 -25.80
C LEU A 4 25.94 34.93 -25.84
N LEU A 5 26.56 35.56 -26.83
CA LEU A 5 26.29 36.91 -27.33
C LEU A 5 25.13 36.84 -28.33
N VAL A 6 24.17 37.75 -28.24
CA VAL A 6 23.45 38.29 -29.40
C VAL A 6 23.24 39.79 -29.20
N THR A 7 23.62 40.53 -30.25
CA THR A 7 23.47 41.97 -30.47
C THR A 7 22.03 42.33 -30.85
N GLY A 8 21.60 43.57 -30.62
CA GLY A 8 20.43 44.10 -31.34
C GLY A 8 19.60 45.13 -30.58
N THR A 9 19.65 46.36 -31.08
CA THR A 9 18.89 47.56 -30.71
C THR A 9 17.38 47.42 -30.90
N GLY A 10 16.59 47.93 -29.95
CA GLY A 10 15.14 48.13 -30.14
C GLY A 10 14.40 48.14 -28.81
N GLY A 11 14.17 49.33 -28.26
CA GLY A 11 13.48 49.51 -26.98
C GLY A 11 12.00 49.14 -27.08
N VAL A 12 11.61 48.15 -26.27
CA VAL A 12 10.26 47.99 -25.71
C VAL A 12 10.49 47.73 -24.22
N PRO A 13 9.83 48.44 -23.29
CA PRO A 13 9.92 48.12 -21.88
C PRO A 13 9.39 46.70 -21.68
N LEU A 14 10.26 45.77 -21.28
CA LEU A 14 9.84 44.44 -20.88
C LEU A 14 9.08 44.59 -19.57
N GLU A 15 7.78 44.29 -19.56
CA GLU A 15 7.06 44.08 -18.31
C GLU A 15 7.84 43.05 -17.47
N PRO A 16 7.94 43.23 -16.14
CA PRO A 16 8.59 42.24 -15.29
C PRO A 16 7.86 40.91 -15.48
N ARG A 17 8.53 39.93 -16.08
CA ARG A 17 8.07 38.54 -16.05
C ARG A 17 7.96 38.16 -14.57
N GLU A 18 6.75 37.88 -14.10
CA GLU A 18 6.55 37.21 -12.83
C GLU A 18 7.43 35.97 -12.81
N VAL A 19 8.41 35.97 -11.92
CA VAL A 19 9.17 34.76 -11.62
C VAL A 19 8.16 33.80 -11.02
N PRO A 20 7.93 32.61 -11.63
CA PRO A 20 7.02 31.65 -11.04
C PRO A 20 7.47 31.40 -9.60
N GLU A 21 6.53 31.53 -8.65
CA GLU A 21 6.83 31.27 -7.25
C GLU A 21 7.51 29.90 -7.13
N PRO A 22 8.55 29.78 -6.29
CA PRO A 22 9.15 28.49 -6.03
C PRO A 22 8.06 27.48 -5.62
N PRO A 23 8.20 26.20 -5.96
CA PRO A 23 7.24 25.18 -5.54
C PRO A 23 6.94 25.34 -4.05
N ARG A 24 5.65 25.40 -3.69
CA ARG A 24 5.21 25.46 -2.30
C ARG A 24 6.02 24.43 -1.49
N GLU A 25 6.69 24.89 -0.44
CA GLU A 25 7.49 24.04 0.44
C GLU A 25 6.69 22.79 0.79
N VAL A 26 7.22 21.62 0.42
CA VAL A 26 6.65 20.35 0.84
C VAL A 26 6.76 20.35 2.37
N PRO A 27 5.67 20.13 3.13
CA PRO A 27 5.74 20.13 4.58
C PRO A 27 6.81 19.14 5.04
N GLU A 28 7.78 19.62 5.82
CA GLU A 28 8.81 18.74 6.39
C GLU A 28 8.14 17.60 7.19
N PRO A 29 8.59 16.35 7.01
CA PRO A 29 8.02 15.21 7.71
C PRO A 29 8.04 15.43 9.23
N ARG A 30 6.88 15.34 9.86
CA ARG A 30 6.74 15.45 11.31
C ARG A 30 7.00 14.10 11.94
N ALA A 31 7.92 14.05 12.91
CA ALA A 31 8.20 12.84 13.68
C ALA A 31 6.91 12.26 14.29
N VAL A 32 6.76 10.94 14.23
CA VAL A 32 5.63 10.20 14.80
C VAL A 32 6.06 9.62 16.14
N SER A 33 5.35 9.94 17.22
CA SER A 33 5.61 9.42 18.56
C SER A 33 4.89 8.08 18.83
N ASP A 34 5.38 7.32 19.81
CA ASP A 34 4.73 6.07 20.25
C ASP A 34 3.29 6.29 20.73
N ALA A 35 3.01 7.45 21.34
CA ALA A 35 1.66 7.82 21.76
C ALA A 35 0.73 8.02 20.57
N GLU A 36 1.20 8.68 19.50
CA GLU A 36 0.45 8.82 18.25
C GLU A 36 0.26 7.47 17.55
N LEU A 37 1.27 6.59 17.54
CA LEU A 37 1.14 5.24 16.98
C LEU A 37 0.10 4.42 17.74
N ARG A 38 0.11 4.51 19.07
CA ARG A 38 -0.90 3.85 19.91
C ARG A 38 -2.30 4.37 19.58
N GLU A 39 -2.48 5.69 19.60
CA GLU A 39 -3.77 6.30 19.30
C GLU A 39 -4.27 5.92 17.90
N LEU A 40 -3.39 6.01 16.90
CA LEU A 40 -3.70 5.58 15.54
C LEU A 40 -4.13 4.11 15.51
N SER A 41 -3.41 3.21 16.17
CA SER A 41 -3.77 1.78 16.19
C SER A 41 -5.15 1.51 16.81
N GLU A 42 -5.52 2.24 17.87
CA GLU A 42 -6.85 2.15 18.49
C GLU A 42 -7.93 2.68 17.53
N GLN A 43 -7.65 3.76 16.78
CA GLN A 43 -8.55 4.29 15.76
C GLN A 43 -8.73 3.32 14.58
N LEU A 44 -7.64 2.72 14.09
CA LEU A 44 -7.67 1.73 13.02
C LEU A 44 -8.45 0.50 13.45
N LEU A 45 -8.21 0.00 14.68
CA LEU A 45 -8.97 -1.11 15.25
C LEU A 45 -10.45 -0.76 15.38
N ALA A 46 -10.82 0.47 15.76
CA ALA A 46 -12.22 0.88 15.84
C ALA A 46 -12.88 1.00 14.46
N ALA A 47 -12.13 1.42 13.45
CA ALA A 47 -12.60 1.62 12.08
C ALA A 47 -12.73 0.33 11.26
N ASP A 48 -12.18 -0.78 11.74
CA ASP A 48 -12.30 -2.07 11.06
C ASP A 48 -13.76 -2.56 11.05
N SER A 49 -14.43 -2.28 9.94
CA SER A 49 -15.78 -2.76 9.64
C SER A 49 -15.80 -4.17 9.05
N ASN A 50 -14.64 -4.68 8.64
CA ASN A 50 -14.52 -5.97 7.95
C ASN A 50 -14.19 -7.11 8.93
N ARG A 51 -13.87 -6.80 10.19
CA ARG A 51 -13.68 -7.78 11.27
C ARG A 51 -14.88 -8.72 11.40
N ALA A 52 -14.62 -9.96 11.81
CA ALA A 52 -15.67 -10.92 12.12
C ALA A 52 -16.58 -10.41 13.25
N GLY A 53 -17.87 -10.30 12.97
CA GLY A 53 -18.91 -10.00 13.96
C GLY A 53 -19.33 -11.23 14.78
N PRO A 54 -20.20 -11.05 15.77
CA PRO A 54 -20.70 -12.13 16.61
C PRO A 54 -21.29 -13.28 15.77
N GLY A 55 -20.80 -14.51 16.01
CA GLY A 55 -21.28 -15.72 15.32
C GLY A 55 -20.81 -15.90 13.87
N GLN A 56 -19.98 -14.99 13.34
CA GLN A 56 -19.37 -15.16 12.01
C GLN A 56 -18.11 -16.03 12.03
N LEU A 57 -17.47 -16.17 13.19
CA LEU A 57 -16.28 -16.98 13.42
C LEU A 57 -16.45 -17.77 14.73
N GLU A 58 -16.34 -19.09 14.65
CA GLU A 58 -16.36 -19.97 15.83
C GLU A 58 -15.04 -20.75 15.89
N LEU A 59 -14.35 -20.64 17.02
CA LEU A 59 -13.06 -21.27 17.26
C LEU A 59 -13.19 -22.41 18.27
N ASN A 60 -12.56 -23.54 17.98
CA ASN A 60 -12.35 -24.63 18.92
C ASN A 60 -10.99 -24.47 19.59
N LEU A 61 -10.98 -23.94 20.81
CA LEU A 61 -9.76 -23.69 21.59
C LEU A 61 -9.27 -24.91 22.38
N GLN A 62 -10.00 -26.04 22.35
CA GLN A 62 -9.76 -27.19 23.22
C GLN A 62 -8.71 -28.18 22.67
N GLY A 63 -7.91 -27.77 21.68
CA GLY A 63 -6.69 -28.46 21.23
C GLY A 63 -6.88 -29.81 20.53
N SER A 64 -8.11 -30.31 20.40
CA SER A 64 -8.43 -31.51 19.63
C SER A 64 -9.33 -31.15 18.45
N GLY A 65 -8.85 -31.43 17.22
CA GLY A 65 -9.57 -31.13 15.97
C GLY A 65 -9.15 -29.84 15.27
N ARG A 66 -9.98 -29.35 14.34
CA ARG A 66 -9.72 -28.12 13.57
C ARG A 66 -9.95 -26.89 14.45
N LEU A 67 -9.02 -25.94 14.45
CA LEU A 67 -9.14 -24.67 15.18
C LEU A 67 -10.38 -23.88 14.75
N PHE A 68 -10.63 -23.80 13.45
CA PHE A 68 -11.83 -23.16 12.91
C PHE A 68 -12.99 -24.17 12.90
N ALA A 69 -13.89 -24.03 13.87
CA ALA A 69 -15.12 -24.81 13.91
C ALA A 69 -16.10 -24.33 12.83
N ARG A 70 -16.17 -23.00 12.63
CA ARG A 70 -17.01 -22.38 11.60
C ARG A 70 -16.44 -21.03 11.17
N VAL A 71 -16.51 -20.78 9.87
CA VAL A 71 -16.30 -19.46 9.25
C VAL A 71 -17.53 -19.16 8.41
N SER A 72 -18.18 -18.03 8.63
CA SER A 72 -19.37 -17.65 7.86
C SER A 72 -19.00 -17.35 6.41
N PRO A 73 -19.74 -17.87 5.41
CA PRO A 73 -19.56 -17.48 4.01
C PRO A 73 -19.68 -15.97 3.78
N SER A 74 -20.46 -15.26 4.62
CA SER A 74 -20.57 -13.80 4.55
C SER A 74 -19.25 -13.09 4.84
N LEU A 75 -18.38 -13.67 5.67
CA LEU A 75 -17.06 -13.12 5.98
C LEU A 75 -16.11 -13.31 4.78
N LEU A 76 -16.20 -14.47 4.12
CA LEU A 76 -15.42 -14.77 2.91
C LEU A 76 -15.86 -13.91 1.71
N ALA A 77 -17.12 -13.47 1.70
CA ALA A 77 -17.67 -12.59 0.67
C ALA A 77 -17.36 -11.09 0.90
N VAL A 78 -16.75 -10.71 2.02
CA VAL A 78 -16.31 -9.32 2.23
C VAL A 78 -15.29 -8.98 1.15
N PRO A 79 -15.43 -7.86 0.42
CA PRO A 79 -14.59 -7.57 -0.76
C PRO A 79 -13.08 -7.69 -0.52
N THR A 80 -12.58 -7.20 0.61
CA THR A 80 -11.16 -7.31 0.97
C THR A 80 -10.73 -8.73 1.26
N VAL A 81 -11.59 -9.53 1.92
CA VAL A 81 -11.31 -10.93 2.24
C VAL A 81 -11.35 -11.78 0.97
N SER A 82 -12.35 -11.57 0.12
CA SER A 82 -12.46 -12.28 -1.16
C SER A 82 -11.28 -11.96 -2.08
N ALA A 83 -10.84 -10.70 -2.15
CA ALA A 83 -9.68 -10.31 -2.94
C ALA A 83 -8.37 -10.88 -2.37
N LEU A 84 -8.24 -10.91 -1.03
CA LEU A 84 -7.10 -11.55 -0.35
C LEU A 84 -7.04 -13.05 -0.66
N LEU A 85 -8.17 -13.76 -0.61
CA LEU A 85 -8.22 -15.19 -0.89
C LEU A 85 -7.85 -15.52 -2.34
N ALA A 86 -8.33 -14.72 -3.30
CA ALA A 86 -7.91 -14.83 -4.70
C ALA A 86 -6.40 -14.60 -4.84
N LEU A 87 -5.86 -13.57 -4.18
CA LEU A 87 -4.42 -13.30 -4.24
C LEU A 87 -3.58 -14.43 -3.62
N LEU A 88 -4.03 -15.05 -2.53
CA LEU A 88 -3.35 -16.15 -1.85
C LEU A 88 -3.33 -17.44 -2.68
N ASP A 89 -4.32 -17.67 -3.56
CA ASP A 89 -4.39 -18.90 -4.36
C ASP A 89 -3.25 -19.00 -5.41
N ASN A 90 -2.66 -17.86 -5.79
CA ASN A 90 -1.47 -17.80 -6.65
C ASN A 90 -0.24 -18.44 -5.99
N TYR A 91 -0.20 -18.43 -4.66
CA TYR A 91 0.93 -18.91 -3.87
C TYR A 91 0.75 -20.36 -3.40
N GLU A 92 -0.34 -21.04 -3.77
CA GLU A 92 -0.44 -22.49 -3.60
C GLU A 92 0.58 -23.19 -4.53
N GLN A 93 1.65 -23.74 -3.93
CA GLN A 93 2.79 -24.36 -4.64
C GLN A 93 2.35 -25.22 -5.84
N ARG A 94 2.59 -24.73 -7.05
CA ARG A 94 2.56 -25.54 -8.27
C ARG A 94 4.01 -25.88 -8.66
N PRO A 95 4.51 -27.08 -8.32
CA PRO A 95 5.88 -27.43 -8.65
C PRO A 95 6.12 -27.36 -10.17
N GLY A 96 7.12 -26.57 -10.58
CA GLY A 96 7.65 -26.57 -11.95
C GLY A 96 7.29 -25.41 -12.87
N ARG A 97 6.69 -24.31 -12.40
CA ARG A 97 6.56 -23.07 -13.17
C ARG A 97 7.58 -22.02 -12.72
N ALA A 98 8.23 -21.37 -13.68
CA ALA A 98 9.01 -20.16 -13.42
C ALA A 98 8.06 -19.05 -12.94
N GLU A 99 8.53 -18.25 -11.98
CA GLU A 99 7.90 -17.03 -11.48
C GLU A 99 7.74 -16.03 -12.62
N ALA A 100 6.64 -16.13 -13.34
CA ALA A 100 6.19 -15.10 -14.23
C ALA A 100 4.84 -14.68 -13.68
N GLU A 101 4.73 -13.48 -13.12
CA GLU A 101 3.45 -12.87 -12.80
C GLU A 101 2.63 -12.78 -14.10
N PRO A 102 1.67 -13.69 -14.34
CA PRO A 102 0.78 -13.55 -15.45
C PRO A 102 -0.04 -12.27 -15.24
N PRO A 103 -0.60 -11.67 -16.31
CA PRO A 103 -1.43 -10.48 -16.20
C PRO A 103 -2.62 -10.60 -15.23
N GLU A 104 -2.99 -11.81 -14.80
CA GLU A 104 -4.03 -12.03 -13.80
C GLU A 104 -3.54 -11.79 -12.36
N GLU A 105 -2.32 -12.20 -12.00
CA GLU A 105 -1.75 -11.95 -10.66
C GLU A 105 -1.63 -10.44 -10.40
N LEU A 106 -1.14 -9.68 -11.39
CA LEU A 106 -1.10 -8.21 -11.31
C LEU A 106 -2.49 -7.59 -11.12
N ARG A 107 -3.53 -8.17 -11.74
CA ARG A 107 -4.91 -7.68 -11.54
C ARG A 107 -5.41 -8.01 -10.15
N GLU A 108 -5.05 -9.15 -9.59
CA GLU A 108 -5.46 -9.56 -8.25
C GLU A 108 -4.77 -8.72 -7.17
N GLN A 109 -3.47 -8.42 -7.34
CA GLN A 109 -2.75 -7.44 -6.50
C GLN A 109 -3.47 -6.08 -6.52
N GLN A 110 -3.78 -5.57 -7.72
CA GLN A 110 -4.49 -4.30 -7.87
C GLN A 110 -5.88 -4.34 -7.23
N ARG A 111 -6.68 -5.39 -7.47
CA ARG A 111 -8.01 -5.56 -6.86
C ARG A 111 -7.93 -5.59 -5.34
N PHE A 112 -6.94 -6.29 -4.78
CA PHE A 112 -6.73 -6.36 -3.33
C PHE A 112 -6.40 -4.98 -2.75
N LEU A 113 -5.45 -4.25 -3.36
CA LEU A 113 -5.10 -2.90 -2.91
C LEU A 113 -6.26 -1.92 -3.03
N GLU A 114 -7.02 -1.95 -4.13
CA GLU A 114 -8.20 -1.10 -4.30
C GLU A 114 -9.26 -1.40 -3.23
N ALA A 115 -9.54 -2.69 -2.98
CA ALA A 115 -10.46 -3.10 -1.94
C ALA A 115 -9.98 -2.65 -0.55
N ALA A 116 -8.68 -2.79 -0.26
CA ALA A 116 -8.07 -2.38 1.00
C ALA A 116 -8.14 -0.86 1.19
N LEU A 117 -7.74 -0.08 0.18
CA LEU A 117 -7.76 1.39 0.17
C LEU A 117 -9.18 1.97 0.30
N ALA A 118 -10.19 1.24 -0.17
CA ALA A 118 -11.60 1.61 0.00
C ALA A 118 -12.12 1.42 1.45
N THR A 119 -11.36 0.75 2.33
CA THR A 119 -11.77 0.58 3.73
C THR A 119 -11.58 1.85 4.56
N PRO A 120 -12.40 2.05 5.61
CA PRO A 120 -12.17 3.13 6.57
C PRO A 120 -10.78 3.09 7.23
N VAL A 121 -10.22 1.88 7.41
CA VAL A 121 -8.90 1.65 8.01
C VAL A 121 -7.79 2.28 7.17
N LEU A 122 -7.70 1.93 5.88
CA LEU A 122 -6.65 2.48 5.01
C LEU A 122 -6.91 3.96 4.68
N ALA A 123 -8.16 4.38 4.60
CA ALA A 123 -8.50 5.80 4.44
C ALA A 123 -8.05 6.63 5.66
N LEU A 124 -8.13 6.09 6.88
CA LEU A 124 -7.60 6.73 8.08
C LEU A 124 -6.07 6.79 8.05
N LEU A 125 -5.42 5.69 7.68
CA LEU A 125 -3.96 5.64 7.56
C LEU A 125 -3.44 6.64 6.52
N GLU A 126 -4.06 6.69 5.33
CA GLU A 126 -3.72 7.66 4.27
C GLU A 126 -3.82 9.10 4.79
N ARG A 127 -4.92 9.44 5.48
CA ARG A 127 -5.06 10.77 6.10
C ARG A 127 -3.97 11.06 7.12
N PHE A 128 -3.63 10.07 7.95
CA PHE A 128 -2.60 10.22 8.98
C PHE A 128 -1.22 10.50 8.36
N VAL A 129 -0.79 9.69 7.40
CA VAL A 129 0.56 9.83 6.81
C VAL A 129 0.69 11.12 6.00
N LEU A 130 -0.37 11.55 5.31
CA LEU A 130 -0.41 12.84 4.61
C LEU A 130 -0.42 14.00 5.59
N HIS A 131 -1.20 13.92 6.68
CA HIS A 131 -1.19 14.94 7.71
C HIS A 131 0.22 15.09 8.29
N LYS A 132 0.91 13.99 8.61
CA LYS A 132 2.27 14.02 9.14
C LYS A 132 3.32 14.46 8.12
N GLY A 133 2.98 14.63 6.84
CA GLY A 133 3.93 15.00 5.79
C GLY A 133 4.91 13.87 5.45
N LEU A 134 4.55 12.62 5.75
CA LEU A 134 5.40 11.45 5.43
C LEU A 134 5.36 11.13 3.93
N TYR A 135 4.26 11.47 3.26
CA TYR A 135 4.12 11.38 1.82
C TYR A 135 3.67 12.72 1.24
N PRO A 136 4.15 13.09 0.05
CA PRO A 136 3.79 14.34 -0.60
C PRO A 136 2.37 14.33 -1.19
N SER A 137 1.80 13.15 -1.46
CA SER A 137 0.44 13.00 -1.99
C SER A 137 -0.13 11.61 -1.74
N ALA A 138 -1.46 11.45 -1.89
CA ALA A 138 -2.13 10.16 -1.79
C ALA A 138 -1.63 9.18 -2.86
N GLU A 139 -1.36 9.67 -4.06
CA GLU A 139 -0.82 8.88 -5.16
C GLU A 139 0.57 8.34 -4.82
N ALA A 140 1.44 9.17 -4.21
CA ALA A 140 2.76 8.73 -3.76
C ALA A 140 2.66 7.66 -2.67
N PHE A 141 1.76 7.83 -1.69
CA PHE A 141 1.50 6.83 -0.65
C PHE A 141 1.00 5.51 -1.25
N ARG A 142 0.03 5.54 -2.17
CA ARG A 142 -0.53 4.34 -2.80
C ARG A 142 0.47 3.61 -3.68
N ALA A 143 1.29 4.34 -4.43
CA ALA A 143 2.37 3.77 -5.24
C ALA A 143 3.42 3.09 -4.35
N ASP A 144 3.80 3.73 -3.24
CA ASP A 144 4.76 3.15 -2.29
C ASP A 144 4.16 1.95 -1.54
N LEU A 145 2.87 2.00 -1.18
CA LEU A 145 2.15 0.86 -0.60
C LEU A 145 2.16 -0.34 -1.54
N HIS A 146 1.91 -0.13 -2.85
CA HIS A 146 2.03 -1.19 -3.84
C HIS A 146 3.47 -1.71 -3.92
N SER A 147 4.46 -0.83 -4.03
CA SER A 147 5.87 -1.22 -4.13
C SER A 147 6.37 -1.96 -2.88
N MET A 148 5.88 -1.60 -1.69
CA MET A 148 6.25 -2.22 -0.43
C MET A 148 5.74 -3.66 -0.32
N TRP A 149 4.51 -3.90 -0.77
CA TRP A 149 3.88 -5.22 -0.68
C TRP A 149 4.20 -6.13 -1.86
N PHE A 150 4.24 -5.60 -3.07
CA PHE A 150 4.35 -6.37 -4.32
C PHE A 150 5.60 -6.04 -5.13
N GLY A 151 6.41 -5.07 -4.71
CA GLY A 151 7.71 -4.85 -5.32
C GLY A 151 8.63 -6.02 -5.03
N LEU A 152 9.09 -6.69 -6.09
CA LEU A 152 10.04 -7.79 -5.96
C LEU A 152 11.39 -7.25 -5.47
N TYR A 153 12.00 -7.94 -4.51
CA TYR A 153 13.37 -7.69 -4.08
C TYR A 153 14.20 -8.97 -4.06
N SER A 154 15.51 -8.84 -4.23
CA SER A 154 16.41 -9.99 -4.27
C SER A 154 16.86 -10.37 -2.86
N ARG A 155 16.53 -11.57 -2.39
CA ARG A 155 17.04 -12.13 -1.12
C ARG A 155 18.54 -12.48 -1.17
N SER A 156 19.13 -12.65 -2.36
CA SER A 156 20.50 -13.17 -2.55
C SER A 156 21.36 -12.33 -3.51
N GLY A 157 21.79 -11.15 -3.07
CA GLY A 157 22.88 -10.41 -3.74
C GLY A 157 22.65 -10.07 -5.23
N GLY A 158 21.39 -9.97 -5.67
CA GLY A 158 21.02 -9.42 -6.97
C GLY A 158 20.90 -10.42 -8.14
N LYS A 159 20.72 -11.73 -7.90
CA LYS A 159 20.60 -12.72 -9.00
C LYS A 159 19.21 -13.25 -9.29
N VAL A 160 18.27 -13.19 -8.35
CA VAL A 160 16.86 -13.54 -8.58
C VAL A 160 15.99 -12.56 -7.79
N LEU A 161 14.98 -11.99 -8.44
CA LEU A 161 13.90 -11.21 -7.83
C LEU A 161 12.74 -12.21 -7.61
N ASP A 162 12.76 -12.93 -6.50
CA ASP A 162 11.91 -14.10 -6.28
C ASP A 162 10.89 -13.94 -5.15
N SER A 163 10.83 -12.78 -4.49
CA SER A 163 9.87 -12.62 -3.41
C SER A 163 9.51 -11.17 -3.10
N CYS A 164 8.33 -11.00 -2.50
CA CYS A 164 7.75 -9.70 -2.16
C CYS A 164 7.31 -9.64 -0.67
N GLY A 165 7.02 -8.44 -0.18
CA GLY A 165 6.59 -8.26 1.22
C GLY A 165 5.29 -8.97 1.56
N PHE A 166 4.40 -9.12 0.57
CA PHE A 166 3.13 -9.82 0.73
C PHE A 166 3.34 -11.31 1.02
N GLU A 167 4.23 -11.98 0.28
CA GLU A 167 4.60 -13.38 0.52
C GLU A 167 5.14 -13.60 1.94
N HIS A 168 6.06 -12.75 2.39
CA HIS A 168 6.71 -12.96 3.71
C HIS A 168 5.74 -12.78 4.87
N VAL A 169 4.77 -11.87 4.75
CA VAL A 169 3.86 -11.54 5.86
C VAL A 169 2.57 -12.36 5.83
N PHE A 170 1.98 -12.57 4.65
CA PHE A 170 0.66 -13.21 4.53
C PHE A 170 0.72 -14.68 4.12
N VAL A 171 1.68 -15.08 3.28
CA VAL A 171 1.86 -16.49 2.89
C VAL A 171 2.69 -17.22 3.94
N GLY A 172 3.71 -16.55 4.49
CA GLY A 172 4.53 -17.05 5.59
C GLY A 172 5.78 -17.85 5.15
N GLU A 173 6.35 -17.52 3.97
CA GLU A 173 7.62 -18.07 3.44
C GLU A 173 8.82 -17.10 3.50
#